data_AF-A0A3B4UN68-F1
#
_entry.id   AF-A0A3B4UN68-F1
#
_cell.length_a   1.000
_cell.length_b   1.000
_cell.length_c   1.000
_cell.angle_alpha   90.00
_cell.angle_beta   90.00
_cell.angle_gamma   90.00
#
_symmetry.space_group_name_H-M   'P 1'
#
loop_
_entity.id
_entity.type
_entity.pdbx_description
1 polymer ?
#
loop_
_entity_poly.entity_id
_entity_poly.type
_entity_poly.pdbx_seq_one_letter_code
_entity_poly.pdbx_strand_id
1 'polypeptide(L)'
;RIKNHNREKERRPVSPIPRNFKIQRSSAAAATGASIKQKMLQWCRNKTRNYEGINIENFSSSWCNGLAFCALIHRFFPDAFDYSSLNPKEREKNFTLAFQTAESLADCCPLLEVSDMIMMGNNPDPMCVFTYVQSLCHSLKTEKTKKIVDGCGATTSKS
;
A
#
# COMPACT_ATOMS: atom_id res chain seq x y z
N ARG A 1 70.27 45.88 -29.64
CA ARG A 1 69.91 46.37 -30.99
C ARG A 1 69.19 45.24 -31.72
N ILE A 2 68.00 45.53 -32.25
CA ILE A 2 66.94 44.63 -32.74
C ILE A 2 67.41 43.67 -33.86
N LYS A 3 66.87 42.44 -33.87
CA LYS A 3 66.31 41.69 -35.04
C LYS A 3 65.88 40.28 -34.59
N ASN A 4 64.58 40.01 -34.52
CA ASN A 4 63.73 39.43 -35.59
C ASN A 4 63.90 37.91 -35.72
N HIS A 5 62.88 37.15 -35.29
CA HIS A 5 62.28 36.17 -36.21
C HIS A 5 60.88 35.73 -35.77
N ASN A 6 59.96 35.84 -36.71
CA ASN A 6 58.61 35.30 -36.70
C ASN A 6 58.68 33.92 -37.38
N ARG A 7 58.14 32.85 -36.78
CA ARG A 7 57.56 31.68 -37.50
C ARG A 7 56.98 30.62 -36.54
N GLU A 8 55.64 30.63 -36.49
CA GLU A 8 54.72 29.52 -36.80
C GLU A 8 54.69 28.21 -35.97
N LYS A 9 53.43 27.72 -35.85
CA LYS A 9 52.96 26.36 -35.47
C LYS A 9 52.81 26.19 -33.95
N GLU A 10 51.66 25.79 -33.40
CA GLU A 10 50.82 24.65 -33.79
C GLU A 10 49.44 24.74 -33.13
N ARG A 11 48.40 24.31 -33.86
CA ARG A 11 47.01 24.22 -33.39
C ARG A 11 46.91 23.14 -32.31
N ARG A 12 46.53 23.50 -31.08
CA ARG A 12 46.17 22.53 -30.04
C ARG A 12 44.70 22.14 -30.14
N PRO A 13 44.34 20.85 -30.02
CA PRO A 13 42.98 20.38 -30.20
C PRO A 13 42.10 20.82 -29.01
N VAL A 14 40.89 21.28 -29.30
CA VAL A 14 39.87 21.56 -28.29
C VAL A 14 39.38 20.22 -27.74
N SER A 15 39.80 19.86 -26.53
CA SER A 15 39.24 18.72 -25.81
C SER A 15 37.76 18.98 -25.50
N PRO A 16 36.83 18.03 -25.72
CA PRO A 16 35.45 18.21 -25.31
C PRO A 16 35.37 18.29 -23.79
N ILE A 17 34.79 19.37 -23.26
CA ILE A 17 34.45 19.49 -21.85
C ILE A 17 33.48 18.34 -21.53
N PRO A 18 33.81 17.41 -20.62
CA PRO A 18 32.82 16.44 -20.17
C PRO A 18 31.76 17.22 -19.39
N ARG A 19 30.55 17.33 -19.94
CA ARG A 19 29.38 17.79 -19.17
C ARG A 19 29.10 16.73 -18.12
N ASN A 20 29.66 16.95 -16.95
CA ASN A 20 29.43 16.12 -15.79
C ASN A 20 27.98 16.37 -15.34
N PHE A 21 27.03 15.60 -15.88
CA PHE A 21 25.70 15.46 -15.29
C PHE A 21 25.88 14.69 -13.99
N LYS A 22 26.33 15.39 -12.95
CA LYS A 22 26.09 14.93 -11.58
C LYS A 22 24.59 15.00 -11.40
N ILE A 23 23.90 13.87 -11.59
CA ILE A 23 22.63 13.65 -10.91
C ILE A 23 22.98 13.80 -9.43
N GLN A 24 22.69 14.97 -8.89
CA GLN A 24 22.67 15.22 -7.46
C GLN A 24 21.55 14.34 -6.93
N ARG A 25 21.88 13.08 -6.59
CA ARG A 25 21.13 12.34 -5.59
C ARG A 25 21.30 13.16 -4.32
N SER A 26 20.33 14.05 -4.08
CA SER A 26 20.20 14.78 -2.84
C SER A 26 20.18 13.75 -1.71
N SER A 27 21.31 13.62 -1.02
CA SER A 27 21.46 12.82 0.20
C SER A 27 20.83 13.57 1.37
N ALA A 28 19.58 14.00 1.21
CA ALA A 28 18.80 14.72 2.20
C ALA A 28 17.50 13.95 2.47
N ALA A 29 17.60 12.85 3.20
CA ALA A 29 16.47 12.20 3.84
C ALA A 29 16.91 11.35 5.04
N ALA A 30 17.54 11.98 6.03
CA ALA A 30 17.59 11.45 7.41
C ALA A 30 16.31 11.82 8.21
N ALA A 31 15.19 11.97 7.49
CA ALA A 31 13.84 11.86 8.02
C ALA A 31 13.22 10.68 7.27
N THR A 32 13.02 9.55 7.94
CA THR A 32 12.72 8.23 7.35
C THR A 32 11.67 8.30 6.23
N GLY A 33 12.14 8.35 4.99
CA GLY A 33 11.32 8.21 3.79
C GLY A 33 10.87 6.76 3.64
N ALA A 34 9.93 6.32 4.46
CA ALA A 34 9.36 4.98 4.37
C ALA A 34 8.73 4.79 2.98
N SER A 35 9.07 3.69 2.30
CA SER A 35 8.50 3.35 1.00
C SER A 35 6.97 3.22 1.10
N ILE A 36 6.26 3.38 -0.02
CA ILE A 36 4.80 3.26 -0.08
C ILE A 36 4.33 1.95 0.56
N LYS A 37 5.03 0.85 0.29
CA LYS A 37 4.77 -0.47 0.88
C LYS A 37 4.88 -0.47 2.40
N GLN A 38 5.89 0.19 2.96
CA GLN A 38 6.05 0.33 4.42
C GLN A 38 4.96 1.20 5.04
N LYS A 39 4.57 2.30 4.39
CA LYS A 39 3.46 3.16 4.85
C LYS A 39 2.14 2.40 4.85
N MET A 40 1.89 1.57 3.84
CA MET A 40 0.71 0.72 3.76
C MET A 40 0.72 -0.34 4.87
N LEU A 41 1.85 -1.00 5.09
CA LEU A 41 2.00 -2.00 6.15
C LEU A 41 1.71 -1.39 7.53
N GLN A 42 2.28 -0.22 7.81
CA GLN A 42 2.04 0.50 9.05
C GLN A 42 0.57 0.89 9.21
N TRP A 43 -0.09 1.30 8.13
CA TRP A 43 -1.52 1.60 8.16
C TRP A 43 -2.35 0.37 8.54
N CYS A 44 -2.06 -0.79 7.95
CA CYS A 44 -2.75 -2.04 8.26
C CYS A 44 -2.60 -2.39 9.75
N ARG A 45 -1.36 -2.38 10.27
CA ARG A 45 -1.06 -2.63 11.69
C ARG A 45 -1.83 -1.68 12.62
N ASN A 46 -1.85 -0.39 12.29
CA ASN A 46 -2.54 0.60 13.11
C ASN A 46 -4.06 0.35 13.15
N LYS A 47 -4.64 -0.16 12.06
CA LYS A 47 -6.07 -0.48 11.99
C LYS A 47 -6.42 -1.77 12.70
N THR A 48 -5.49 -2.71 12.80
CA THR A 48 -5.73 -4.04 13.39
C THR A 48 -5.11 -4.26 14.77
N ARG A 49 -4.53 -3.23 15.40
CA ARG A 49 -3.77 -3.34 16.67
C ARG A 49 -4.47 -4.09 17.82
N ASN A 50 -5.80 -4.05 17.88
CA ASN A 50 -6.58 -4.63 18.97
C ASN A 50 -7.33 -5.91 18.58
N TYR A 51 -6.98 -6.51 17.44
CA TYR A 51 -7.56 -7.79 17.02
C TYR A 51 -6.68 -8.93 17.47
N GLU A 52 -7.28 -9.91 18.14
CA GLU A 52 -6.60 -11.13 18.56
C GLU A 52 -6.14 -11.94 17.34
N GLY A 53 -4.99 -12.61 17.46
CA GLY A 53 -4.46 -13.45 16.38
C GLY A 53 -3.90 -12.68 15.18
N ILE A 54 -3.81 -11.34 15.25
CA ILE A 54 -3.26 -10.52 14.16
C ILE A 54 -1.87 -9.98 14.48
N ASN A 55 -0.91 -10.34 13.62
CA ASN A 55 0.40 -9.70 13.55
C ASN A 55 0.80 -9.49 12.09
N ILE A 56 0.66 -8.25 11.60
CA ILE A 56 0.95 -7.90 10.21
C ILE A 56 2.39 -7.40 10.08
N GLU A 57 3.25 -8.24 9.50
CA GLU A 57 4.69 -7.97 9.33
C GLU A 57 5.11 -7.89 7.85
N ASN A 58 4.31 -8.48 6.96
CA ASN A 58 4.59 -8.54 5.54
C ASN A 58 3.28 -8.56 4.74
N PHE A 59 3.37 -8.71 3.42
CA PHE A 59 2.22 -8.88 2.52
C PHE A 59 2.10 -10.33 2.03
N SER A 60 2.54 -11.32 2.79
CA SER A 60 2.48 -12.73 2.41
C SER A 60 1.94 -13.56 3.57
N SER A 61 2.80 -14.17 4.39
CA SER A 61 2.40 -15.06 5.49
C SER A 61 1.50 -14.40 6.53
N SER A 62 1.60 -13.09 6.76
CA SER A 62 0.68 -12.38 7.66
C SER A 62 -0.78 -12.38 7.19
N TRP A 63 -1.05 -12.76 5.94
CA TRP A 63 -2.36 -12.70 5.29
C TRP A 63 -2.88 -14.08 4.90
N CYS A 64 -2.09 -15.14 5.09
CA CYS A 64 -2.34 -16.45 4.50
C CYS A 64 -3.56 -17.18 5.08
N ASN A 65 -4.06 -16.78 6.26
CA ASN A 65 -5.20 -17.40 6.92
C ASN A 65 -6.51 -16.60 6.82
N GLY A 66 -6.51 -15.48 6.10
CA GLY A 66 -7.68 -14.63 5.89
C GLY A 66 -8.00 -13.66 7.03
N LEU A 67 -7.51 -13.89 8.26
CA LEU A 67 -7.90 -13.09 9.43
C LEU A 67 -7.50 -11.61 9.31
N ALA A 68 -6.36 -11.31 8.70
CA ALA A 68 -5.91 -9.92 8.49
C ALA A 68 -6.87 -9.14 7.59
N PHE A 69 -7.46 -9.78 6.57
CA PHE A 69 -8.48 -9.18 5.74
C PHE A 69 -9.77 -8.96 6.53
N CYS A 70 -10.25 -9.99 7.26
CA CYS A 70 -11.41 -9.87 8.13
C CYS A 70 -11.28 -8.73 9.14
N ALA A 71 -10.12 -8.61 9.80
CA ALA A 71 -9.88 -7.58 10.82
C ALA A 71 -9.93 -6.17 10.24
N LEU A 72 -9.39 -5.97 9.03
CA LEU A 72 -9.45 -4.68 8.35
C LEU A 72 -10.89 -4.29 8.01
N ILE A 73 -11.67 -5.21 7.47
CA ILE A 73 -13.07 -4.96 7.08
C ILE A 73 -13.92 -4.69 8.32
N HIS A 74 -13.83 -5.56 9.33
CA HIS A 74 -14.56 -5.42 10.60
C HIS A 74 -14.26 -4.09 11.30
N ARG A 75 -13.07 -3.50 11.11
CA ARG A 75 -12.74 -2.20 11.69
C ARG A 75 -13.59 -1.05 11.14
N PHE A 76 -14.15 -1.19 9.94
CA PHE A 76 -15.03 -0.20 9.30
C PHE A 76 -16.50 -0.62 9.36
N PHE A 77 -16.77 -1.92 9.39
CA PHE A 77 -18.10 -2.50 9.48
C PHE A 77 -18.15 -3.52 10.63
N PRO A 78 -18.15 -3.07 11.90
CA PRO A 78 -18.12 -3.96 13.06
C PRO A 78 -19.37 -4.85 13.15
N ASP A 79 -20.49 -4.41 12.56
CA ASP A 79 -21.75 -5.16 12.58
C ASP A 79 -21.88 -6.17 11.42
N ALA A 80 -20.88 -6.27 10.54
CA ALA A 80 -20.95 -7.15 9.37
C ALA A 80 -20.84 -8.64 9.73
N PHE A 81 -20.05 -8.97 10.76
CA PHE A 81 -19.85 -10.34 11.27
C PHE A 81 -19.15 -10.30 12.63
N ASP A 82 -19.28 -11.37 13.43
CA ASP A 82 -18.53 -11.49 14.69
C ASP A 82 -17.10 -11.98 14.44
N TYR A 83 -16.13 -11.07 14.54
CA TYR A 83 -14.72 -11.41 14.39
C TYR A 83 -14.23 -12.43 15.42
N SER A 84 -14.75 -12.39 16.65
CA SER A 84 -14.26 -13.22 17.76
C SER A 84 -14.55 -14.72 17.55
N SER A 85 -15.54 -15.02 16.70
CA SER A 85 -15.89 -16.38 16.30
C SER A 85 -14.96 -16.99 15.24
N LEU A 86 -14.08 -16.20 14.63
CA LEU A 86 -13.25 -16.65 13.52
C LEU A 86 -12.06 -17.50 13.99
N ASN A 87 -11.74 -18.53 13.20
CA ASN A 87 -10.65 -19.45 13.50
C ASN A 87 -9.57 -19.37 12.40
N PRO A 88 -8.28 -19.22 12.73
CA PRO A 88 -7.19 -19.17 11.74
C PRO A 88 -7.05 -20.46 10.90
N LYS A 89 -7.62 -21.59 11.35
CA LYS A 89 -7.60 -22.86 10.61
C LYS A 89 -8.67 -22.92 9.50
N GLU A 90 -9.73 -22.12 9.59
CA GLU A 90 -10.81 -22.08 8.62
C GLU A 90 -10.50 -21.08 7.48
N ARG A 91 -9.35 -21.27 6.81
CA ARG A 91 -8.80 -20.31 5.83
C ARG A 91 -9.80 -19.94 4.73
N GLU A 92 -10.45 -20.95 4.14
CA GLU A 92 -11.38 -20.77 3.01
C GLU A 92 -12.58 -19.91 3.43
N LYS A 93 -13.20 -20.25 4.57
CA LYS A 93 -14.29 -19.48 5.17
C LYS A 93 -13.86 -18.03 5.45
N ASN A 94 -12.67 -17.82 6.01
CA ASN A 94 -12.17 -16.47 6.31
C ASN A 94 -11.98 -15.63 5.04
N PHE A 95 -11.39 -16.21 3.98
CA PHE A 95 -11.20 -15.51 2.71
C PHE A 95 -12.54 -15.19 2.04
N THR A 96 -13.43 -16.18 1.95
CA THR A 96 -14.77 -15.99 1.37
C THR A 96 -15.53 -14.89 2.09
N LEU A 97 -15.58 -14.94 3.43
CA LEU A 97 -16.23 -13.92 4.24
C LEU A 97 -15.64 -12.54 3.98
N ALA A 98 -14.31 -12.42 4.00
CA ALA A 98 -13.64 -11.14 3.79
C ALA A 98 -13.93 -10.57 2.40
N PHE A 99 -13.75 -11.35 1.34
CA PHE A 99 -13.87 -10.85 -0.03
C PHE A 99 -15.32 -10.49 -0.37
N GLN A 100 -16.30 -11.32 0.02
CA GLN A 100 -17.72 -11.03 -0.19
C GLN A 100 -18.18 -9.80 0.60
N THR A 101 -17.72 -9.64 1.84
CA THR A 101 -18.07 -8.48 2.66
C THR A 101 -17.45 -7.21 2.10
N ALA A 102 -16.19 -7.26 1.64
CA ALA A 102 -15.52 -6.11 1.03
C ALA A 102 -16.21 -5.66 -0.27
N GLU A 103 -16.62 -6.61 -1.11
CA GLU A 103 -17.39 -6.30 -2.33
C GLU A 103 -18.75 -5.69 -1.97
N SER A 104 -19.51 -6.33 -1.09
CA SER A 104 -20.88 -5.93 -0.77
C SER A 104 -20.98 -4.60 -0.02
N LEU A 105 -20.07 -4.33 0.93
CA LEU A 105 -20.16 -3.17 1.82
C LEU A 105 -19.19 -2.05 1.48
N ALA A 106 -18.10 -2.35 0.76
CA ALA A 106 -17.09 -1.37 0.40
C ALA A 106 -16.93 -1.16 -1.10
N ASP A 107 -17.75 -1.81 -1.92
CA ASP A 107 -17.65 -1.75 -3.39
C ASP A 107 -16.22 -2.04 -3.87
N CYS A 108 -15.57 -2.99 -3.18
CA CYS A 108 -14.19 -3.38 -3.46
C CYS A 108 -14.17 -4.69 -4.23
N CYS A 109 -13.94 -4.60 -5.54
CA CYS A 109 -13.81 -5.76 -6.40
C CYS A 109 -12.69 -6.71 -5.90
N PRO A 110 -12.95 -8.01 -5.73
CA PRO A 110 -11.95 -8.98 -5.30
C PRO A 110 -10.91 -9.19 -6.40
N LEU A 111 -9.64 -8.85 -6.12
CA LEU A 111 -8.51 -9.10 -7.04
C LEU A 111 -7.83 -10.45 -6.79
N LEU A 112 -8.27 -11.18 -5.76
CA LEU A 112 -7.75 -12.49 -5.39
C LEU A 112 -8.91 -13.46 -5.33
N GLU A 113 -8.72 -14.66 -5.89
CA GLU A 113 -9.67 -15.75 -5.73
C GLU A 113 -9.37 -16.54 -4.46
N VAL A 114 -10.42 -17.08 -3.84
CA VAL A 114 -10.30 -17.89 -2.63
C VAL A 114 -9.50 -19.16 -2.91
N SER A 115 -9.81 -19.86 -4.00
CA SER A 115 -9.11 -21.06 -4.49
C SER A 115 -7.60 -20.85 -4.58
N ASP A 116 -7.17 -19.75 -5.21
CA ASP A 116 -5.76 -19.42 -5.38
C ASP A 116 -5.06 -19.19 -4.04
N MET A 117 -5.71 -18.46 -3.13
CA MET A 117 -5.16 -18.21 -1.79
C MET A 117 -5.02 -19.49 -0.97
N ILE A 118 -5.95 -20.43 -1.12
CA ILE A 118 -5.86 -21.75 -0.50
C ILE A 118 -4.70 -22.54 -1.11
N MET A 119 -4.60 -22.59 -2.44
CA MET A 119 -3.55 -23.30 -3.18
C MET A 119 -2.14 -22.78 -2.83
N MET A 120 -1.96 -21.47 -2.70
CA MET A 120 -0.68 -20.86 -2.33
C MET A 120 -0.25 -21.13 -0.87
N GLY A 121 -1.14 -21.66 -0.03
CA GLY A 121 -0.77 -22.06 1.33
C GLY A 121 -0.31 -20.88 2.20
N ASN A 122 0.75 -21.10 2.98
CA ASN A 122 1.22 -20.15 3.99
C ASN A 122 2.04 -18.98 3.42
N ASN A 123 2.36 -19.00 2.12
CA ASN A 123 3.27 -18.05 1.50
C ASN A 123 2.70 -17.51 0.18
N PRO A 124 1.53 -16.82 0.21
CA PRO A 124 0.97 -16.21 -1.00
C PRO A 124 1.90 -15.13 -1.57
N ASP A 125 1.80 -14.87 -2.87
CA ASP A 125 2.66 -13.89 -3.55
C ASP A 125 2.52 -12.50 -2.90
N PRO A 126 3.62 -11.92 -2.36
CA PRO A 126 3.60 -10.63 -1.71
C PRO A 126 3.11 -9.46 -2.57
N MET A 127 3.24 -9.53 -3.90
CA MET A 127 2.84 -8.48 -4.83
C MET A 127 1.35 -8.56 -5.15
N CYS A 128 0.80 -9.77 -5.30
CA CYS A 128 -0.64 -9.97 -5.49
C CYS A 128 -1.42 -9.50 -4.24
N VAL A 129 -0.99 -9.94 -3.06
CA VAL A 129 -1.59 -9.52 -1.78
C VAL A 129 -1.44 -8.02 -1.57
N PHE A 130 -0.25 -7.44 -1.83
CA PHE A 130 -0.06 -5.99 -1.69
C PHE A 130 -1.00 -5.19 -2.60
N THR A 131 -1.15 -5.60 -3.86
CA THR A 131 -2.03 -4.95 -4.82
C THR A 131 -3.49 -4.97 -4.35
N TYR A 132 -3.97 -6.13 -3.89
CA TYR A 132 -5.32 -6.24 -3.36
C TYR A 132 -5.52 -5.43 -2.07
N VAL A 133 -4.58 -5.52 -1.12
CA VAL A 133 -4.64 -4.71 0.11
C VAL A 133 -4.65 -3.22 -0.19
N GLN A 134 -3.89 -2.76 -1.19
CA GLN A 134 -3.92 -1.35 -1.61
C GLN A 134 -5.31 -0.93 -2.10
N SER A 135 -5.96 -1.76 -2.94
CA SER A 135 -7.34 -1.53 -3.40
C SER A 135 -8.32 -1.48 -2.22
N LEU A 136 -8.27 -2.51 -1.36
CA LEU A 136 -9.12 -2.61 -0.17
C LEU A 136 -8.97 -1.41 0.78
N CYS A 137 -7.73 -0.99 1.05
CA CYS A 137 -7.45 0.16 1.91
C CYS A 137 -7.97 1.47 1.32
N HIS A 138 -8.02 1.60 -0.02
CA HIS A 138 -8.60 2.75 -0.68
C HIS A 138 -10.13 2.75 -0.50
N SER A 139 -10.81 1.66 -0.87
CA SER A 139 -12.26 1.50 -0.74
C SER A 139 -12.77 1.70 0.70
N LEU A 140 -12.10 1.13 1.69
CA LEU A 140 -12.50 1.29 3.11
C LEU A 140 -12.40 2.75 3.59
N LYS A 141 -11.43 3.52 3.06
CA LYS A 141 -11.28 4.95 3.41
C LYS A 141 -12.34 5.79 2.74
N THR A 142 -12.71 5.50 1.49
CA THR A 142 -13.74 6.23 0.76
C THR A 142 -15.12 6.02 1.38
N GLU A 143 -15.45 4.81 1.81
CA GLU A 143 -16.74 4.55 2.47
C GLU A 143 -16.90 5.31 3.80
N LYS A 144 -15.82 5.43 4.58
CA LYS A 144 -15.85 6.22 5.80
C LYS A 144 -16.18 7.69 5.51
N THR A 145 -15.73 8.23 4.37
CA THR A 145 -15.99 9.63 4.00
C THR A 145 -17.42 9.84 3.48
N LYS A 146 -18.03 8.86 2.79
CA LYS A 146 -19.43 8.95 2.34
C LYS A 146 -20.40 9.02 3.51
N LYS A 147 -20.24 8.16 4.53
CA LYS A 147 -21.07 8.19 5.75
C LYS A 147 -21.05 9.52 6.50
N ILE A 148 -19.95 10.29 6.41
CA ILE A 148 -19.86 11.61 7.05
C ILE A 148 -20.63 12.67 6.24
N VAL A 149 -20.59 12.58 4.91
CA VAL A 149 -21.33 13.50 4.02
C VAL A 149 -22.84 13.24 4.08
N ASP A 150 -23.26 11.97 4.06
CA ASP A 150 -24.67 11.61 4.08
C ASP A 150 -25.31 11.84 5.46
N GLY A 151 -24.52 11.80 6.54
CA GLY A 151 -24.96 12.09 7.91
C GLY A 151 -25.13 13.58 8.23
N CYS A 152 -24.62 14.50 7.40
CA CYS A 152 -24.72 15.95 7.60
C CYS A 152 -25.98 16.58 6.94
N GLY A 153 -26.83 15.77 6.31
CA GLY A 153 -27.98 16.23 5.52
C GLY A 153 -29.33 16.28 6.23
N ALA A 154 -29.41 16.20 7.56
CA ALA A 154 -30.69 16.04 8.26
C ALA A 154 -30.89 16.99 9.47
N THR A 155 -30.81 18.31 9.28
CA THR A 155 -31.55 19.26 10.13
C THR A 155 -31.90 20.55 9.38
N THR A 156 -33.08 20.61 8.78
CA THR A 156 -33.90 21.84 8.74
C THR A 156 -35.38 21.44 8.62
N SER A 157 -35.97 21.10 9.78
CA SER A 157 -37.43 21.11 9.90
C SER A 157 -37.92 22.55 9.77
N LYS A 158 -38.83 22.74 8.82
CA LYS A 158 -39.81 23.83 8.81
C LYS A 158 -40.64 23.78 10.10
N SER A 159 -40.70 24.91 10.80
CA SER A 159 -41.90 25.49 11.43
C SER A 159 -41.61 26.92 11.84
#